data_AF-A0A971FHL9-F1
#
_entry.id   AF-A0A971FHL9-F1
#
_cell.length_a   1.000
_cell.length_b   1.000
_cell.length_c   1.000
_cell.angle_alpha   90.00
_cell.angle_beta   90.00
_cell.angle_gamma   90.00
#
_symmetry.space_group_name_H-M   'P 1'
#
loop_
_entity.id
_entity.type
_entity.pdbx_description
1 polymer ?
#
loop_
_entity_poly.entity_id
_entity_poly.type
_entity_poly.pdbx_seq_one_letter_code
_entity_poly.pdbx_strand_id
1 'polypeptide(L)'
;MRFLSAFHCSCALIAILGVLCVPDAHALSLEETLQSMPPENAAVADEVFTQLLNEPDALVIALCDRIVPPDQAPDAAAQFALYGLAKHVVVPGREIQRGRMARLFEAALDKAGHPDVRRFFMAQLRVCGDAATIGALDKYVCDPVLCDDAVQSIAVIGGLDAVAPLFMRNCPDAPGKDASVQNALMRFNSLPDFTPEETGLSAELLAYLANPAAVEDAAHVAALCRDALAREGVKSQYKAMALQMLVSVAGENALPDLLQAAESPEPLLCGAALLLAHSLPGERLSQTWADKLPEFNESLRPRVLAMLGRRDDPAAVQAVRDALADPLVEMRLAAYEAVTRHSGADMTGPLLDALKRADSEKEIQAVKAALLRVPDLEQNVSAALNDRPGYETDLDPAQKTACLEIIAERRAEQPLFIDAVRAFLLDADGRVRRAACAALGATGTPSDFDLLYQRLLQEERDAEADAARDALAALAKRLEAEDGIAARTGEALASADGTSRMRLVKLLAALGTPAALEVTRAAAEQVLFSEAPDAGYAVQLLETLGRWTDPEAGDLLAGFWQRLEEETLRLDALKNYIASVQRSYPDAAKQRDVLAPLAEQCRTDAEREAVNTAVARAEKELNKK
;
A
#
# COMPACT_ATOMS: atom_id res chain seq x y z
N MET A 1 -12.79 -71.97 -11.63
CA MET A 1 -12.12 -73.02 -10.84
C MET A 1 -11.75 -72.43 -9.48
N ARG A 2 -12.32 -72.98 -8.41
CA ARG A 2 -12.01 -72.67 -7.00
C ARG A 2 -10.72 -73.36 -6.57
N PHE A 3 -9.97 -72.77 -5.63
CA PHE A 3 -9.20 -73.36 -4.51
C PHE A 3 -8.41 -72.18 -3.89
N LEU A 4 -8.73 -71.55 -2.74
CA LEU A 4 -8.91 -72.02 -1.35
C LEU A 4 -7.70 -72.78 -0.79
N SER A 5 -6.88 -72.13 0.04
CA SER A 5 -6.47 -72.66 1.35
C SER A 5 -5.94 -71.56 2.26
N ALA A 6 -6.38 -71.61 3.51
CA ALA A 6 -6.08 -70.74 4.63
C ALA A 6 -5.49 -71.58 5.77
N PHE A 7 -4.55 -71.03 6.55
CA PHE A 7 -4.14 -71.49 7.91
C PHE A 7 -3.38 -70.30 8.54
N HIS A 8 -3.97 -69.46 9.40
CA HIS A 8 -4.24 -69.57 10.84
C HIS A 8 -3.05 -69.91 11.78
N CYS A 9 -2.70 -68.90 12.60
CA CYS A 9 -2.42 -68.92 14.04
C CYS A 9 -1.04 -69.34 14.62
N SER A 10 -0.32 -68.30 15.10
CA SER A 10 0.08 -68.08 16.51
C SER A 10 1.36 -68.71 17.12
N CYS A 11 1.97 -67.86 17.96
CA CYS A 11 2.88 -68.09 19.09
C CYS A 11 4.41 -68.00 18.87
N ALA A 12 4.89 -66.77 19.09
CA ALA A 12 5.94 -66.37 20.05
C ALA A 12 7.26 -67.15 20.11
N LEU A 13 8.37 -66.46 19.82
CA LEU A 13 9.56 -66.49 20.68
C LEU A 13 10.34 -65.16 20.57
N ILE A 14 10.60 -64.59 21.74
CA ILE A 14 11.40 -63.40 22.03
C ILE A 14 12.89 -63.74 21.93
N ALA A 15 13.69 -62.79 21.42
CA ALA A 15 15.11 -62.49 21.72
C ALA A 15 15.93 -62.28 20.42
N ILE A 16 16.86 -61.34 20.25
CA ILE A 16 17.26 -60.09 20.92
C ILE A 16 18.44 -59.55 20.05
N LEU A 17 18.71 -58.24 20.07
CA LEU A 17 19.97 -57.55 19.70
C LEU A 17 20.37 -57.42 18.22
N GLY A 18 20.09 -56.22 17.69
CA GLY A 18 20.74 -55.64 16.52
C GLY A 18 20.24 -54.22 16.22
N VAL A 19 19.91 -53.43 17.25
CA VAL A 19 19.61 -52.00 17.08
C VAL A 19 20.93 -51.32 16.76
N LEU A 20 21.13 -51.00 15.48
CA LEU A 20 22.02 -49.92 15.08
C LEU A 20 21.46 -48.65 15.73
N CYS A 21 22.17 -48.20 16.75
CA CYS A 21 21.99 -46.89 17.38
C CYS A 21 22.26 -45.84 16.30
N VAL A 22 21.22 -45.41 15.59
CA VAL A 22 21.24 -44.08 14.97
C VAL A 22 21.15 -43.12 16.15
N PRO A 23 22.15 -42.25 16.39
CA PRO A 23 22.00 -41.24 17.43
C PRO A 23 20.72 -40.44 17.11
N ASP A 24 19.82 -40.34 18.08
CA ASP A 24 18.68 -39.44 18.02
C ASP A 24 19.22 -38.03 17.71
N ALA A 25 19.02 -37.57 16.48
CA ALA A 25 19.26 -36.19 16.14
C ALA A 25 18.19 -35.37 16.87
N HIS A 26 18.53 -34.86 18.06
CA HIS A 26 17.70 -33.86 18.71
C HIS A 26 17.52 -32.67 17.76
N ALA A 27 16.26 -32.33 17.47
CA ALA A 27 15.93 -31.16 16.67
C ALA A 27 16.49 -29.91 17.36
N LEU A 28 17.25 -29.10 16.63
CA LEU A 28 17.85 -27.87 17.16
C LEU A 28 16.76 -26.92 17.68
N SER A 29 16.93 -26.44 18.90
CA SER A 29 16.11 -25.35 19.42
C SER A 29 16.61 -23.98 18.93
N LEU A 30 15.74 -22.96 19.00
CA LEU A 30 16.10 -21.58 18.67
C LEU A 30 17.29 -21.09 19.52
N GLU A 31 17.26 -21.36 20.82
CA GLU A 31 18.30 -20.88 21.74
C GLU A 31 19.64 -21.59 21.54
N GLU A 32 19.66 -22.89 21.26
CA GLU A 32 20.89 -23.61 20.88
C GLU A 32 21.47 -23.04 19.59
N THR A 33 20.61 -22.73 18.61
CA THR A 33 21.04 -22.12 17.35
C THR A 33 21.67 -20.75 17.60
N LEU A 34 21.02 -19.87 18.39
CA LEU A 34 21.55 -18.54 18.70
C LEU A 34 22.86 -18.60 19.48
N GLN A 35 23.01 -19.52 20.43
CA GLN A 35 24.24 -19.71 21.20
C GLN A 35 25.41 -20.21 20.35
N SER A 36 25.13 -20.91 19.25
CA SER A 36 26.14 -21.38 18.29
C SER A 36 26.63 -20.30 17.32
N MET A 37 26.09 -19.07 17.40
CA MET A 37 26.42 -17.97 16.50
C MET A 37 27.26 -16.88 17.20
N PRO A 38 28.32 -16.37 16.55
CA PRO A 38 28.88 -16.85 15.28
C PRO A 38 29.69 -18.16 15.48
N PRO A 39 29.74 -19.06 14.47
CA PRO A 39 30.56 -20.27 14.54
C PRO A 39 32.04 -19.92 14.68
N GLU A 40 32.77 -20.72 15.46
CA GLU A 40 34.19 -20.46 15.77
C GLU A 40 35.09 -20.48 14.52
N ASN A 41 34.77 -21.31 13.54
CA ASN A 41 35.55 -21.47 12.31
C ASN A 41 34.70 -22.02 11.15
N ALA A 42 35.29 -22.09 9.96
CA ALA A 42 34.59 -22.50 8.74
C ALA A 42 34.10 -23.96 8.77
N ALA A 43 34.79 -24.88 9.46
CA ALA A 43 34.35 -26.27 9.57
C ALA A 43 33.12 -26.40 10.46
N VAL A 44 33.12 -25.70 11.60
CA VAL A 44 31.95 -25.62 12.49
C VAL A 44 30.78 -24.93 11.78
N ALA A 45 31.05 -23.89 10.99
CA ALA A 45 30.01 -23.22 10.19
C ALA A 45 29.35 -24.17 9.17
N ASP A 46 30.14 -24.98 8.45
CA ASP A 46 29.60 -25.94 7.47
C ASP A 46 28.72 -26.99 8.15
N GLU A 47 29.14 -27.51 9.31
CA GLU A 47 28.37 -28.48 10.10
C GLU A 47 27.05 -27.87 10.61
N VAL A 48 27.13 -26.73 11.30
CA VAL A 48 25.97 -26.05 11.90
C VAL A 48 24.96 -25.63 10.84
N PHE A 49 25.39 -25.01 9.74
CA PHE A 49 24.44 -24.60 8.69
C PHE A 49 23.90 -25.80 7.90
N THR A 50 24.66 -26.87 7.72
CA THR A 50 24.13 -28.10 7.11
C THR A 50 23.07 -28.74 8.01
N GLN A 51 23.29 -28.74 9.33
CA GLN A 51 22.30 -29.22 10.29
C GLN A 51 21.04 -28.35 10.25
N LEU A 52 21.17 -27.02 10.31
CA LEU A 52 20.05 -26.08 10.23
C LEU A 52 19.23 -26.21 8.94
N LEU A 53 19.86 -26.57 7.82
CA LEU A 53 19.14 -26.83 6.57
C LEU A 53 18.24 -28.07 6.64
N ASN A 54 18.53 -29.02 7.52
CA ASN A 54 17.71 -30.22 7.72
C ASN A 54 16.57 -30.01 8.75
N GLU A 55 16.58 -28.90 9.48
CA GLU A 55 15.54 -28.56 10.44
C GLU A 55 14.24 -28.09 9.77
N PRO A 56 13.08 -28.22 10.44
CA PRO A 56 11.81 -27.72 9.94
C PRO A 56 11.80 -26.20 9.73
N ASP A 57 10.97 -25.72 8.80
CA ASP A 57 10.79 -24.29 8.50
C ASP A 57 10.49 -23.44 9.74
N ALA A 58 9.81 -24.03 10.74
CA ALA A 58 9.46 -23.36 11.99
C ALA A 58 10.68 -22.77 12.72
N LEU A 59 11.84 -23.41 12.68
CA LEU A 59 13.06 -22.90 13.30
C LEU A 59 13.58 -21.66 12.57
N VAL A 60 13.62 -21.70 11.23
CA VAL A 60 14.06 -20.56 10.41
C VAL A 60 13.08 -19.40 10.54
N ILE A 61 11.77 -19.67 10.60
CA ILE A 61 10.74 -18.66 10.86
C ILE A 61 10.96 -18.01 12.24
N ALA A 62 11.27 -18.80 13.26
CA ALA A 62 11.56 -18.28 14.59
C ALA A 62 12.82 -17.40 14.62
N LEU A 63 13.85 -17.74 13.83
CA LEU A 63 15.02 -16.87 13.63
C LEU A 63 14.66 -15.58 12.89
N CYS A 64 13.81 -15.63 11.86
CA CYS A 64 13.31 -14.44 11.17
C CYS A 64 12.54 -13.52 12.12
N ASP A 65 11.74 -14.08 13.05
CA ASP A 65 10.97 -13.33 14.03
C ASP A 65 11.84 -12.63 15.10
N ARG A 66 13.12 -12.99 15.22
CA ARG A 66 14.09 -12.27 16.06
C ARG A 66 14.64 -10.98 15.41
N ILE A 67 14.35 -10.76 14.13
CA ILE A 67 14.83 -9.56 13.43
C ILE A 67 13.92 -8.37 13.74
N VAL A 68 14.46 -7.46 14.54
CA VAL A 68 13.77 -6.26 15.03
C VAL A 68 14.37 -4.98 14.41
N PRO A 69 13.63 -3.86 14.43
CA PRO A 69 14.15 -2.58 13.95
C PRO A 69 15.31 -2.06 14.83
N PRO A 70 16.14 -1.12 14.33
CA PRO A 70 17.38 -0.70 15.00
C PRO A 70 17.18 0.12 16.29
N ASP A 71 15.97 0.62 16.53
CA ASP A 71 15.58 1.25 17.81
C ASP A 71 15.39 0.23 18.94
N GLN A 72 15.26 -1.05 18.58
CA GLN A 72 15.31 -2.19 19.48
C GLN A 72 16.70 -2.82 19.40
N ALA A 73 17.16 -3.43 20.49
CA ALA A 73 18.45 -4.12 20.50
C ALA A 73 18.43 -5.28 19.47
N PRO A 74 19.20 -5.21 18.38
CA PRO A 74 19.14 -6.22 17.33
C PRO A 74 19.73 -7.54 17.81
N ASP A 75 19.08 -8.65 17.45
CA ASP A 75 19.59 -9.98 17.72
C ASP A 75 20.69 -10.32 16.70
N ALA A 76 21.94 -9.96 17.05
CA ALA A 76 23.11 -10.17 16.21
C ALA A 76 23.34 -11.66 15.88
N ALA A 77 22.97 -12.57 16.77
CA ALA A 77 23.09 -14.01 16.55
C ALA A 77 22.07 -14.48 15.50
N ALA A 78 20.83 -14.01 15.56
CA ALA A 78 19.82 -14.31 14.54
C ALA A 78 20.20 -13.73 13.17
N GLN A 79 20.70 -12.49 13.13
CA GLN A 79 21.18 -11.87 11.90
C GLN A 79 22.30 -12.68 11.26
N PHE A 80 23.25 -13.15 12.07
CA PHE A 80 24.36 -13.99 11.62
C PHE A 80 23.86 -15.35 11.10
N ALA A 81 22.93 -15.99 11.81
CA ALA A 81 22.37 -17.29 11.42
C ALA A 81 21.69 -17.21 10.04
N LEU A 82 20.83 -16.20 9.83
CA LEU A 82 20.08 -16.04 8.58
C LEU A 82 21.01 -15.69 7.41
N TYR A 83 22.02 -14.84 7.62
CA TYR A 83 23.03 -14.56 6.60
C TYR A 83 23.89 -15.78 6.27
N GLY A 84 24.30 -16.53 7.28
CA GLY A 84 25.02 -17.78 7.12
C GLY A 84 24.23 -18.81 6.31
N LEU A 85 22.94 -18.99 6.61
CA LEU A 85 22.02 -19.82 5.84
C LEU A 85 21.89 -19.34 4.38
N ALA A 86 21.68 -18.04 4.17
CA ALA A 86 21.59 -17.45 2.84
C ALA A 86 22.85 -17.75 2.01
N LYS A 87 24.04 -17.66 2.62
CA LYS A 87 25.31 -17.97 1.95
C LYS A 87 25.49 -19.47 1.71
N HIS A 88 25.08 -20.31 2.67
CA HIS A 88 25.29 -21.77 2.63
C HIS A 88 24.49 -22.47 1.53
N VAL A 89 23.37 -21.89 1.12
CA VAL A 89 22.50 -22.49 0.07
C VAL A 89 22.94 -22.16 -1.35
N VAL A 90 23.91 -21.26 -1.55
CA VAL A 90 24.32 -20.77 -2.89
C VAL A 90 25.45 -21.62 -3.51
N VAL A 91 25.82 -22.73 -2.87
CA VAL A 91 26.77 -23.69 -3.44
C VAL A 91 26.11 -24.62 -4.47
N PRO A 92 26.84 -25.07 -5.51
CA PRO A 92 26.30 -26.00 -6.51
C PRO A 92 25.68 -27.26 -5.90
N GLY A 93 24.54 -27.71 -6.41
CA GLY A 93 23.84 -28.92 -5.95
C GLY A 93 22.88 -28.69 -4.78
N ARG A 94 22.64 -27.44 -4.38
CA ARG A 94 21.68 -27.05 -3.31
C ARG A 94 20.54 -26.16 -3.81
N GLU A 95 20.16 -26.29 -5.07
CA GLU A 95 19.17 -25.43 -5.74
C GLU A 95 17.79 -25.53 -5.08
N ILE A 96 17.41 -26.72 -4.59
CA ILE A 96 16.16 -26.93 -3.84
C ILE A 96 16.18 -26.18 -2.51
N GLN A 97 17.29 -26.27 -1.77
CA GLN A 97 17.47 -25.59 -0.49
C GLN A 97 17.53 -24.07 -0.66
N ARG A 98 18.17 -23.59 -1.74
CA ARG A 98 18.17 -22.17 -2.12
C ARG A 98 16.75 -21.66 -2.36
N GLY A 99 15.97 -22.39 -3.17
CA GLY A 99 14.57 -22.04 -3.42
C GLY A 99 13.75 -22.01 -2.13
N ARG A 100 13.89 -23.03 -1.26
CA ARG A 100 13.24 -23.05 0.07
C ARG A 100 13.58 -21.82 0.91
N MET A 101 14.87 -21.50 1.03
CA MET A 101 15.35 -20.37 1.84
C MET A 101 14.85 -19.02 1.29
N ALA A 102 14.87 -18.83 -0.03
CA ALA A 102 14.32 -17.65 -0.69
C ALA A 102 12.84 -17.43 -0.33
N ARG A 103 11.99 -18.48 -0.36
CA ARG A 103 10.57 -18.36 0.02
C ARG A 103 10.37 -18.00 1.49
N LEU A 104 11.21 -18.51 2.39
CA LEU A 104 11.14 -18.17 3.81
C LEU A 104 11.49 -16.70 4.06
N PHE A 105 12.52 -16.18 3.38
CA PHE A 105 12.88 -14.77 3.47
C PHE A 105 11.87 -13.85 2.80
N GLU A 106 11.24 -14.26 1.69
CA GLU A 106 10.14 -13.52 1.07
C GLU A 106 8.92 -13.45 2.01
N ALA A 107 8.55 -14.55 2.66
CA ALA A 107 7.47 -14.56 3.64
C ALA A 107 7.79 -13.65 4.85
N ALA A 108 9.04 -13.63 5.30
CA ALA A 108 9.48 -12.74 6.38
C ALA A 108 9.50 -11.26 5.95
N LEU A 109 9.92 -10.98 4.71
CA LEU A 109 9.86 -9.64 4.10
C LEU A 109 8.42 -9.11 4.05
N ASP A 110 7.46 -9.97 3.68
CA ASP A 110 6.04 -9.63 3.62
C ASP A 110 5.42 -9.36 4.99
N LYS A 111 5.83 -10.14 6.01
CA LYS A 111 5.39 -9.96 7.40
C LYS A 111 6.00 -8.72 8.06
N ALA A 112 7.17 -8.28 7.62
CA ALA A 112 7.89 -7.18 8.24
C ALA A 112 7.11 -5.85 8.16
N GLY A 113 6.86 -5.25 9.33
CA GLY A 113 6.17 -3.96 9.46
C GLY A 113 7.09 -2.73 9.37
N HIS A 114 8.41 -2.92 9.50
CA HIS A 114 9.38 -1.82 9.56
C HIS A 114 10.34 -1.83 8.35
N PRO A 115 10.68 -0.67 7.75
CA PRO A 115 11.57 -0.59 6.59
C PRO A 115 12.93 -1.26 6.80
N ASP A 116 13.60 -1.05 7.93
CA ASP A 116 14.93 -1.64 8.17
C ASP A 116 14.92 -3.17 8.28
N VAL A 117 13.83 -3.74 8.81
CA VAL A 117 13.64 -5.20 8.83
C VAL A 117 13.45 -5.71 7.41
N ARG A 118 12.69 -4.99 6.57
CA ARG A 118 12.55 -5.31 5.14
C ARG A 118 13.90 -5.23 4.40
N ARG A 119 14.72 -4.21 4.67
CA ARG A 119 16.07 -4.08 4.09
C ARG A 119 16.97 -5.27 4.45
N PHE A 120 16.90 -5.75 5.69
CA PHE A 120 17.64 -6.94 6.10
C PHE A 120 17.27 -8.16 5.24
N PHE A 121 15.97 -8.44 5.06
CA PHE A 121 15.53 -9.57 4.24
C PHE A 121 15.84 -9.39 2.75
N MET A 122 15.71 -8.17 2.21
CA MET A 122 16.17 -7.86 0.85
C MET A 122 17.69 -8.12 0.69
N ALA A 123 18.49 -7.83 1.72
CA ALA A 123 19.92 -8.18 1.72
C ALA A 123 20.16 -9.69 1.69
N GLN A 124 19.37 -10.50 2.40
CA GLN A 124 19.47 -11.96 2.34
C GLN A 124 19.03 -12.51 0.97
N LEU A 125 17.98 -11.93 0.40
CA LEU A 125 17.49 -12.28 -0.93
C LEU A 125 18.47 -11.91 -2.04
N ARG A 126 19.30 -10.86 -1.86
CA ARG A 126 20.42 -10.60 -2.78
C ARG A 126 21.45 -11.73 -2.81
N VAL A 127 21.60 -12.47 -1.71
CA VAL A 127 22.54 -13.57 -1.62
C VAL A 127 21.94 -14.84 -2.23
N CYS A 128 20.72 -15.20 -1.85
CA CYS A 128 20.15 -16.51 -2.18
C CYS A 128 18.90 -16.49 -3.08
N GLY A 129 18.34 -15.32 -3.38
CA GLY A 129 17.10 -15.17 -4.15
C GLY A 129 17.22 -15.74 -5.57
N ASP A 130 16.09 -16.12 -6.14
CA ASP A 130 15.98 -16.73 -7.47
C ASP A 130 15.05 -15.92 -8.39
N ALA A 131 14.79 -16.40 -9.60
CA ALA A 131 13.95 -15.68 -10.57
C ALA A 131 12.55 -15.34 -10.05
N ALA A 132 11.97 -16.17 -9.18
CA ALA A 132 10.65 -15.89 -8.61
C ALA A 132 10.70 -14.85 -7.48
N THR A 133 11.86 -14.64 -6.85
CA THR A 133 12.10 -13.53 -5.91
C THR A 133 11.94 -12.16 -6.56
N ILE A 134 12.21 -12.02 -7.86
CA ILE A 134 12.00 -10.76 -8.60
C ILE A 134 10.53 -10.32 -8.49
N GLY A 135 9.59 -11.26 -8.63
CA GLY A 135 8.15 -10.98 -8.49
C GLY A 135 7.77 -10.58 -7.06
N ALA A 136 8.41 -11.16 -6.04
CA ALA A 136 8.18 -10.78 -4.65
C ALA A 136 8.68 -9.35 -4.34
N LEU A 137 9.76 -8.91 -4.98
CA LEU A 137 10.34 -7.59 -4.80
C LEU A 137 9.62 -6.48 -5.58
N ASP A 138 8.85 -6.84 -6.62
CA ASP A 138 8.21 -5.89 -7.54
C ASP A 138 7.34 -4.84 -6.84
N LYS A 139 6.61 -5.23 -5.79
CA LYS A 139 5.74 -4.34 -5.01
C LYS A 139 6.48 -3.23 -4.26
N TYR A 140 7.79 -3.38 -4.03
CA TYR A 140 8.61 -2.39 -3.33
C TYR A 140 9.34 -1.42 -4.29
N VAL A 141 9.23 -1.62 -5.61
CA VAL A 141 9.92 -0.76 -6.61
C VAL A 141 9.42 0.69 -6.57
N CYS A 142 8.15 0.92 -6.25
CA CYS A 142 7.59 2.28 -6.08
C CYS A 142 7.48 2.72 -4.61
N ASP A 143 8.07 1.97 -3.67
CA ASP A 143 8.02 2.35 -2.25
C ASP A 143 8.94 3.55 -1.99
N PRO A 144 8.46 4.64 -1.35
CA PRO A 144 9.24 5.87 -1.13
C PRO A 144 10.54 5.64 -0.34
N VAL A 145 10.60 4.58 0.47
CA VAL A 145 11.68 4.30 1.41
C VAL A 145 12.56 3.12 0.94
N LEU A 146 11.95 2.09 0.34
CA LEU A 146 12.59 0.82 -0.01
C LEU A 146 12.93 0.67 -1.49
N CYS A 147 12.62 1.67 -2.31
CA CYS A 147 12.83 1.62 -3.76
C CYS A 147 14.27 1.21 -4.15
N ASP A 148 15.30 1.87 -3.61
CA ASP A 148 16.70 1.55 -3.97
C ASP A 148 17.04 0.11 -3.57
N ASP A 149 16.69 -0.31 -2.35
CA ASP A 149 16.94 -1.68 -1.88
C ASP A 149 16.27 -2.73 -2.78
N ALA A 150 15.02 -2.48 -3.20
CA ALA A 150 14.29 -3.35 -4.10
C ALA A 150 14.92 -3.40 -5.49
N VAL A 151 15.24 -2.25 -6.09
CA VAL A 151 15.87 -2.15 -7.41
C VAL A 151 17.25 -2.81 -7.42
N GLN A 152 18.08 -2.58 -6.40
CA GLN A 152 19.38 -3.24 -6.27
C GLN A 152 19.23 -4.75 -6.09
N SER A 153 18.21 -5.19 -5.36
CA SER A 153 17.96 -6.62 -5.16
C SER A 153 17.52 -7.31 -6.45
N ILE A 154 16.61 -6.68 -7.20
CA ILE A 154 16.20 -7.15 -8.53
C ILE A 154 17.39 -7.18 -9.49
N ALA A 155 18.28 -6.18 -9.43
CA ALA A 155 19.50 -6.14 -10.24
C ALA A 155 20.44 -7.31 -9.97
N VAL A 156 20.73 -7.61 -8.69
CA VAL A 156 21.62 -8.71 -8.31
C VAL A 156 21.03 -10.07 -8.71
N ILE A 157 19.72 -10.25 -8.59
CA ILE A 157 19.06 -11.54 -8.82
C ILE A 157 18.80 -11.78 -10.32
N GLY A 158 18.23 -10.79 -11.00
CA GLY A 158 17.71 -10.93 -12.37
C GLY A 158 18.53 -10.25 -13.44
N GLY A 159 19.60 -9.53 -13.07
CA GLY A 159 20.46 -8.85 -14.03
C GLY A 159 19.76 -7.73 -14.80
N LEU A 160 20.28 -7.43 -15.98
CA LEU A 160 19.79 -6.35 -16.85
C LEU A 160 18.33 -6.58 -17.30
N ASP A 161 17.94 -7.84 -17.56
CA ASP A 161 16.59 -8.22 -18.01
C ASP A 161 15.51 -7.83 -17.01
N ALA A 162 15.82 -7.91 -15.71
CA ALA A 162 14.86 -7.59 -14.65
C ALA A 162 14.82 -6.10 -14.30
N VAL A 163 15.92 -5.36 -14.51
CA VAL A 163 16.03 -3.94 -14.14
C VAL A 163 15.56 -3.01 -15.24
N ALA A 164 15.82 -3.32 -16.52
CA ALA A 164 15.45 -2.45 -17.64
C ALA A 164 13.94 -2.11 -17.69
N PRO A 165 13.00 -3.05 -17.44
CA PRO A 165 11.57 -2.74 -17.40
C PRO A 165 11.19 -1.76 -16.28
N LEU A 166 11.92 -1.75 -15.16
CA LEU A 166 11.65 -0.88 -14.03
C LEU A 166 11.86 0.59 -14.37
N PHE A 167 12.67 0.89 -15.38
CA PHE A 167 12.85 2.27 -15.82
C PHE A 167 11.51 2.88 -16.24
N MET A 168 10.74 2.18 -17.07
CA MET A 168 9.49 2.68 -17.64
C MET A 168 8.34 2.79 -16.62
N ARG A 169 8.47 2.14 -15.46
CA ARG A 169 7.46 2.19 -14.40
C ARG A 169 7.41 3.58 -13.78
N ASN A 170 6.25 4.24 -13.82
CA ASN A 170 6.07 5.48 -13.09
C ASN A 170 5.91 5.18 -11.59
N CYS A 171 6.63 5.91 -10.76
CA CYS A 171 6.53 5.82 -9.32
C CYS A 171 6.54 7.24 -8.75
N PRO A 172 5.40 7.95 -8.77
CA PRO A 172 5.34 9.36 -8.33
C PRO A 172 5.77 9.53 -6.87
N ASP A 173 5.57 8.49 -6.05
CA ASP A 173 5.91 8.49 -4.63
C ASP A 173 7.39 8.14 -4.36
N ALA A 174 8.14 7.64 -5.36
CA ALA A 174 9.54 7.24 -5.24
C ALA A 174 10.44 7.95 -6.26
N PRO A 175 10.72 9.26 -6.11
CA PRO A 175 11.50 10.03 -7.07
C PRO A 175 12.96 9.51 -7.22
N GLY A 176 13.49 8.83 -6.21
CA GLY A 176 14.81 8.20 -6.25
C GLY A 176 14.91 6.94 -7.11
N LYS A 177 13.78 6.41 -7.62
CA LYS A 177 13.74 5.17 -8.40
C LYS A 177 14.58 5.25 -9.67
N ASP A 178 14.45 6.33 -10.44
CA ASP A 178 15.17 6.46 -11.70
C ASP A 178 16.69 6.51 -11.47
N ALA A 179 17.14 7.23 -10.45
CA ALA A 179 18.55 7.22 -10.05
C ALA A 179 19.00 5.83 -9.58
N SER A 180 18.17 5.11 -8.83
CA SER A 180 18.47 3.75 -8.35
C SER A 180 18.58 2.76 -9.51
N VAL A 181 17.66 2.84 -10.48
CA VAL A 181 17.67 2.05 -11.72
C VAL A 181 18.92 2.39 -12.53
N GLN A 182 19.22 3.67 -12.74
CA GLN A 182 20.44 4.09 -13.43
C GLN A 182 21.71 3.59 -12.74
N ASN A 183 21.80 3.68 -11.41
CA ASN A 183 22.93 3.16 -10.64
C ASN A 183 23.08 1.64 -10.76
N ALA A 184 21.98 0.90 -10.69
CA ALA A 184 21.98 -0.54 -10.92
C ALA A 184 22.44 -0.89 -12.35
N LEU A 185 21.99 -0.12 -13.35
CA LEU A 185 22.41 -0.26 -14.73
C LEU A 185 23.90 0.06 -14.93
N MET A 186 24.41 1.12 -14.32
CA MET A 186 25.84 1.46 -14.33
C MET A 186 26.71 0.38 -13.67
N ARG A 187 26.21 -0.33 -12.65
CA ARG A 187 26.94 -1.46 -12.04
C ARG A 187 27.13 -2.62 -13.01
N PHE A 188 26.22 -2.87 -13.95
CA PHE A 188 26.43 -3.86 -15.01
C PHE A 188 27.54 -3.47 -15.99
N ASN A 189 27.89 -2.19 -16.08
CA ASN A 189 29.04 -1.74 -16.87
C ASN A 189 30.38 -1.98 -16.16
N SER A 190 30.39 -2.40 -14.90
CA SER A 190 31.61 -2.55 -14.07
C SER A 190 31.93 -4.00 -13.63
N LEU A 191 31.42 -5.02 -14.33
CA LEU A 191 31.69 -6.46 -14.08
C LEU A 191 31.61 -7.27 -15.39
N PRO A 192 32.25 -8.44 -15.57
CA PRO A 192 33.66 -8.87 -15.47
C PRO A 192 34.43 -8.68 -16.82
N ASP A 193 35.63 -9.26 -17.01
CA ASP A 193 36.34 -9.32 -18.31
C ASP A 193 35.50 -10.10 -19.34
N PHE A 194 34.58 -9.40 -20.01
CA PHE A 194 33.77 -9.98 -21.07
C PHE A 194 34.66 -10.46 -22.22
N THR A 195 34.38 -11.66 -22.72
CA THR A 195 35.04 -12.17 -23.92
C THR A 195 34.21 -11.94 -25.18
N PRO A 196 34.84 -11.78 -26.37
CA PRO A 196 34.13 -11.76 -27.64
C PRO A 196 33.26 -13.00 -27.86
N GLU A 197 33.71 -14.17 -27.38
CA GLU A 197 33.00 -15.44 -27.52
C GLU A 197 31.70 -15.47 -26.71
N GLU A 198 31.69 -14.91 -25.50
CA GLU A 198 30.50 -14.86 -24.64
C GLU A 198 29.48 -13.82 -25.10
N THR A 199 29.97 -12.66 -25.55
CA THR A 199 29.14 -11.48 -25.82
C THR A 199 28.72 -11.35 -27.27
N GLY A 200 29.51 -11.91 -28.20
CA GLY A 200 29.40 -11.65 -29.63
C GLY A 200 29.87 -10.25 -30.05
N LEU A 201 30.41 -9.45 -29.12
CA LEU A 201 30.96 -8.12 -29.37
C LEU A 201 32.42 -8.21 -29.80
N SER A 202 32.92 -7.22 -30.54
CA SER A 202 34.34 -7.18 -30.89
C SER A 202 35.20 -6.92 -29.65
N ALA A 203 36.41 -7.48 -29.61
CA ALA A 203 37.37 -7.23 -28.53
C ALA A 203 37.67 -5.73 -28.36
N GLU A 204 37.65 -5.00 -29.47
CA GLU A 204 37.82 -3.54 -29.49
C GLU A 204 36.65 -2.82 -28.80
N LEU A 205 35.39 -3.17 -29.12
CA LEU A 205 34.22 -2.59 -28.45
C LEU A 205 34.20 -2.93 -26.95
N LEU A 206 34.59 -4.15 -26.58
CA LEU A 206 34.71 -4.55 -25.17
C LEU A 206 35.75 -3.73 -24.41
N ALA A 207 36.89 -3.41 -25.03
CA ALA A 207 37.89 -2.53 -24.43
C ALA A 207 37.34 -1.11 -24.18
N TYR A 208 36.57 -0.56 -25.12
CA TYR A 208 35.92 0.74 -24.96
C TYR A 208 34.79 0.73 -23.92
N LEU A 209 34.03 -0.35 -23.82
CA LEU A 209 33.02 -0.52 -22.76
C LEU A 209 33.66 -0.58 -21.38
N ALA A 210 34.81 -1.25 -21.25
CA ALA A 210 35.57 -1.32 -19.99
C ALA A 210 36.24 0.01 -19.61
N ASN A 211 36.62 0.82 -20.60
CA ASN A 211 37.23 2.14 -20.37
C ASN A 211 36.67 3.21 -21.33
N PRO A 212 35.44 3.72 -21.08
CA PRO A 212 34.82 4.72 -21.95
C PRO A 212 35.60 6.04 -22.03
N ALA A 213 36.44 6.34 -21.02
CA ALA A 213 37.29 7.53 -21.01
C ALA A 213 38.45 7.46 -22.04
N ALA A 214 38.75 6.28 -22.57
CA ALA A 214 39.77 6.09 -23.62
C ALA A 214 39.23 6.33 -25.04
N VAL A 215 37.97 6.74 -25.20
CA VAL A 215 37.41 7.07 -26.51
C VAL A 215 38.01 8.37 -27.02
N GLU A 216 38.84 8.27 -28.07
CA GLU A 216 39.37 9.42 -28.80
C GLU A 216 38.59 9.66 -30.11
N ASP A 217 38.19 8.60 -30.81
CA ASP A 217 37.40 8.65 -32.04
C ASP A 217 35.96 8.15 -31.79
N ALA A 218 35.09 9.09 -31.45
CA ALA A 218 33.67 8.82 -31.21
C ALA A 218 32.95 8.25 -32.43
N ALA A 219 33.35 8.61 -33.65
CA ALA A 219 32.69 8.14 -34.87
C ALA A 219 33.01 6.67 -35.14
N HIS A 220 34.26 6.27 -34.93
CA HIS A 220 34.69 4.88 -35.02
C HIS A 220 33.99 4.00 -33.98
N VAL A 221 33.96 4.43 -32.71
CA VAL A 221 33.27 3.68 -31.65
C VAL A 221 31.76 3.58 -31.91
N ALA A 222 31.14 4.64 -32.41
CA ALA A 222 29.74 4.61 -32.83
C ALA A 222 29.49 3.57 -33.94
N ALA A 223 30.41 3.44 -34.91
CA ALA A 223 30.30 2.43 -35.96
C ALA A 223 30.40 0.99 -35.41
N LEU A 224 31.31 0.74 -34.46
CA LEU A 224 31.41 -0.55 -33.77
C LEU A 224 30.13 -0.90 -33.00
N CYS A 225 29.52 0.08 -32.34
CA CYS A 225 28.26 -0.13 -31.63
C CYS A 225 27.12 -0.47 -32.59
N ARG A 226 27.02 0.23 -33.73
CA ARG A 226 26.00 -0.05 -34.76
C ARG A 226 26.16 -1.45 -35.38
N ASP A 227 27.39 -1.88 -35.63
CA ASP A 227 27.67 -3.24 -36.08
C ASP A 227 27.17 -4.27 -35.05
N ALA A 228 27.48 -4.06 -33.76
CA ALA A 228 26.99 -4.93 -32.69
C ALA A 228 25.45 -4.98 -32.59
N LEU A 229 24.76 -3.85 -32.79
CA LEU A 229 23.30 -3.78 -32.79
C LEU A 229 22.67 -4.56 -33.96
N ALA A 230 23.30 -4.52 -35.14
CA ALA A 230 22.82 -5.19 -36.35
C ALA A 230 23.16 -6.69 -36.38
N ARG A 231 24.13 -7.14 -35.58
CA ARG A 231 24.65 -8.50 -35.64
C ARG A 231 23.70 -9.54 -35.04
N GLU A 232 23.43 -10.59 -35.82
CA GLU A 232 22.71 -11.76 -35.35
C GLU A 232 23.56 -12.56 -34.35
N GLY A 233 22.93 -13.08 -33.29
CA GLY A 233 23.58 -13.87 -32.25
C GLY A 233 24.10 -13.08 -31.04
N VAL A 234 24.19 -11.74 -31.14
CA VAL A 234 24.42 -10.89 -29.96
C VAL A 234 23.14 -10.85 -29.14
N LYS A 235 23.24 -11.22 -27.85
CA LYS A 235 22.08 -11.23 -26.94
C LYS A 235 21.64 -9.81 -26.58
N SER A 236 20.37 -9.64 -26.23
CA SER A 236 19.73 -8.35 -25.94
C SER A 236 20.49 -7.51 -24.90
N GLN A 237 21.02 -8.15 -23.86
CA GLN A 237 21.78 -7.43 -22.83
C GLN A 237 23.05 -6.76 -23.38
N TYR A 238 23.75 -7.42 -24.31
CA TYR A 238 24.98 -6.90 -24.91
C TYR A 238 24.67 -5.86 -26.00
N LYS A 239 23.54 -6.02 -26.72
CA LYS A 239 23.01 -4.97 -27.60
C LYS A 239 22.67 -3.70 -26.81
N ALA A 240 22.07 -3.82 -25.64
CA ALA A 240 21.77 -2.65 -24.80
C ALA A 240 23.02 -1.95 -24.27
N MET A 241 24.07 -2.70 -23.91
CA MET A 241 25.38 -2.11 -23.57
C MET A 241 25.98 -1.35 -24.76
N ALA A 242 25.95 -1.94 -25.96
CA ALA A 242 26.39 -1.26 -27.18
C ALA A 242 25.55 -0.01 -27.48
N LEU A 243 24.23 -0.07 -27.27
CA LEU A 243 23.34 1.08 -27.45
C LEU A 243 23.65 2.21 -26.45
N GLN A 244 23.91 1.88 -25.19
CA GLN A 244 24.32 2.86 -24.18
C GLN A 244 25.65 3.52 -24.56
N MET A 245 26.63 2.72 -24.99
CA MET A 245 27.92 3.25 -25.45
C MET A 245 27.74 4.16 -26.65
N LEU A 246 26.93 3.75 -27.63
CA LEU A 246 26.60 4.56 -28.80
C LEU A 246 26.02 5.92 -28.41
N VAL A 247 25.06 5.94 -27.49
CA VAL A 247 24.46 7.19 -26.99
C VAL A 247 25.49 8.06 -26.29
N SER A 248 26.39 7.47 -25.50
CA SER A 248 27.44 8.21 -24.79
C SER A 248 28.43 8.92 -25.74
N VAL A 249 28.75 8.30 -26.88
CA VAL A 249 29.72 8.86 -27.85
C VAL A 249 29.08 9.70 -28.93
N ALA A 250 27.84 9.39 -29.34
CA ALA A 250 27.15 10.05 -30.45
C ALA A 250 26.13 11.11 -30.00
N GLY A 251 25.69 11.09 -28.74
CA GLY A 251 24.71 12.02 -28.19
C GLY A 251 23.40 12.02 -28.99
N GLU A 252 22.91 13.20 -29.36
CA GLU A 252 21.70 13.36 -30.19
C GLU A 252 21.78 12.65 -31.55
N ASN A 253 22.99 12.41 -32.09
CA ASN A 253 23.15 11.70 -33.37
C ASN A 253 22.80 10.20 -33.27
N ALA A 254 22.62 9.66 -32.05
CA ALA A 254 22.12 8.31 -31.82
C ALA A 254 20.59 8.19 -31.94
N LEU A 255 19.86 9.29 -32.18
CA LEU A 255 18.40 9.28 -32.23
C LEU A 255 17.80 8.26 -33.22
N PRO A 256 18.32 8.10 -34.46
CA PRO A 256 17.83 7.06 -35.37
C PRO A 256 18.02 5.64 -34.79
N ASP A 257 19.14 5.41 -34.10
CA ASP A 257 19.48 4.13 -33.49
C ASP A 257 18.54 3.82 -32.31
N LEU A 258 18.17 4.85 -31.52
CA LEU A 258 17.21 4.73 -30.42
C LEU A 258 15.78 4.45 -30.91
N LEU A 259 15.34 5.12 -31.98
CA LEU A 259 14.03 4.86 -32.59
C LEU A 259 13.93 3.41 -33.08
N GLN A 260 14.97 2.93 -33.77
CA GLN A 260 15.03 1.54 -34.24
C GLN A 260 15.04 0.54 -33.07
N ALA A 261 15.83 0.82 -32.02
CA ALA A 261 15.92 -0.07 -30.86
C ALA A 261 14.61 -0.11 -30.05
N ALA A 262 13.84 0.98 -29.98
CA ALA A 262 12.53 1.00 -29.32
C ALA A 262 11.49 0.12 -30.03
N GLU A 263 11.58 -0.06 -31.35
CA GLU A 263 10.73 -0.97 -32.12
C GLU A 263 11.17 -2.44 -32.05
N SER A 264 12.29 -2.73 -31.37
CA SER A 264 12.78 -4.10 -31.23
C SER A 264 11.76 -4.98 -30.51
N PRO A 265 11.53 -6.23 -30.98
CA PRO A 265 10.71 -7.20 -30.27
C PRO A 265 11.37 -7.69 -28.97
N GLU A 266 12.67 -7.41 -28.77
CA GLU A 266 13.41 -7.77 -27.55
C GLU A 266 13.09 -6.75 -26.42
N PRO A 267 12.37 -7.13 -25.34
CA PRO A 267 11.86 -6.17 -24.35
C PRO A 267 12.95 -5.36 -23.64
N LEU A 268 14.10 -5.97 -23.38
CA LEU A 268 15.27 -5.32 -22.78
C LEU A 268 15.78 -4.20 -23.69
N LEU A 269 16.00 -4.48 -24.98
CA LEU A 269 16.54 -3.50 -25.92
C LEU A 269 15.57 -2.34 -26.13
N CYS A 270 14.27 -2.64 -26.25
CA CYS A 270 13.20 -1.64 -26.29
C CYS A 270 13.21 -0.75 -25.04
N GLY A 271 13.27 -1.35 -23.84
CA GLY A 271 13.33 -0.61 -22.57
C GLY A 271 14.57 0.26 -22.45
N ALA A 272 15.73 -0.25 -22.85
CA ALA A 272 17.00 0.49 -22.85
C ALA A 272 16.94 1.70 -23.80
N ALA A 273 16.33 1.56 -24.98
CA ALA A 273 16.17 2.65 -25.93
C ALA A 273 15.36 3.82 -25.34
N LEU A 274 14.21 3.53 -24.71
CA LEU A 274 13.37 4.55 -24.09
C LEU A 274 14.06 5.21 -22.89
N LEU A 275 14.82 4.45 -22.10
CA LEU A 275 15.68 4.97 -21.03
C LEU A 275 16.71 5.96 -21.54
N LEU A 276 17.46 5.55 -22.56
CA LEU A 276 18.52 6.38 -23.11
C LEU A 276 17.96 7.62 -23.82
N ALA A 277 16.80 7.50 -24.47
CA ALA A 277 16.10 8.64 -25.05
C ALA A 277 15.74 9.70 -24.01
N HIS A 278 15.28 9.28 -22.82
CA HIS A 278 15.02 10.22 -21.72
C HIS A 278 16.28 10.97 -21.27
N SER A 279 17.43 10.29 -21.23
CA SER A 279 18.70 10.90 -20.76
C SER A 279 19.31 11.95 -21.70
N LEU A 280 18.87 12.00 -22.97
CA LEU A 280 19.38 12.95 -23.95
C LEU A 280 18.65 14.30 -23.85
N PRO A 281 19.36 15.44 -23.77
CA PRO A 281 18.74 16.76 -23.78
C PRO A 281 18.19 17.10 -25.18
N GLY A 282 17.28 18.09 -25.23
CA GLY A 282 16.85 18.73 -26.47
C GLY A 282 15.39 18.51 -26.85
N GLU A 283 14.69 19.61 -27.16
CA GLU A 283 13.29 19.62 -27.61
C GLU A 283 13.10 18.89 -28.95
N ARG A 284 14.10 18.98 -29.85
CA ARG A 284 14.06 18.30 -31.16
C ARG A 284 13.93 16.78 -31.02
N LEU A 285 14.52 16.20 -29.97
CA LEU A 285 14.39 14.78 -29.69
C LEU A 285 12.93 14.44 -29.36
N SER A 286 12.33 15.17 -28.42
CA SER A 286 10.92 15.03 -28.04
C SER A 286 9.99 15.20 -29.24
N GLN A 287 10.23 16.22 -30.07
CA GLN A 287 9.46 16.43 -31.30
C GLN A 287 9.54 15.23 -32.23
N THR A 288 10.74 14.66 -32.43
CA THR A 288 10.90 13.50 -33.32
C THR A 288 10.16 12.26 -32.79
N TRP A 289 10.21 12.02 -31.48
CA TRP A 289 9.45 10.92 -30.84
C TRP A 289 7.94 11.16 -30.90
N ALA A 290 7.49 12.40 -30.70
CA ALA A 290 6.09 12.79 -30.80
C ALA A 290 5.56 12.64 -32.23
N ASP A 291 6.33 13.05 -33.23
CA ASP A 291 5.96 12.95 -34.66
C ASP A 291 5.83 11.49 -35.10
N LYS A 292 6.72 10.61 -34.60
CA LYS A 292 6.67 9.16 -34.88
C LYS A 292 5.65 8.41 -34.02
N LEU A 293 5.11 9.02 -32.98
CA LEU A 293 4.19 8.37 -32.05
C LEU A 293 3.00 7.67 -32.74
N PRO A 294 2.37 8.20 -33.81
CA PRO A 294 1.28 7.52 -34.51
C PRO A 294 1.72 6.30 -35.33
N GLU A 295 3.01 6.17 -35.66
CA GLU A 295 3.55 5.06 -36.47
C GLU A 295 3.83 3.81 -35.63
N PHE A 296 4.08 3.97 -34.32
CA PHE A 296 4.36 2.85 -33.43
C PHE A 296 3.12 1.97 -33.21
N ASN A 297 3.36 0.68 -32.93
CA ASN A 297 2.29 -0.24 -32.58
C ASN A 297 1.61 0.13 -31.24
N GLU A 298 0.37 -0.32 -31.04
CA GLU A 298 -0.46 0.03 -29.87
C GLU A 298 0.18 -0.29 -28.51
N SER A 299 1.08 -1.28 -28.44
CA SER A 299 1.78 -1.63 -27.20
C SER A 299 2.94 -0.70 -26.86
N LEU A 300 3.56 -0.10 -27.89
CA LEU A 300 4.73 0.76 -27.75
C LEU A 300 4.33 2.23 -27.56
N ARG A 301 3.25 2.69 -28.20
CA ARG A 301 2.79 4.09 -28.12
C ARG A 301 2.66 4.61 -26.67
N PRO A 302 2.00 3.89 -25.72
CA PRO A 302 1.89 4.36 -24.34
C PRO A 302 3.23 4.45 -23.62
N ARG A 303 4.19 3.57 -23.95
CA ARG A 303 5.53 3.56 -23.35
C ARG A 303 6.37 4.74 -23.86
N VAL A 304 6.27 5.05 -25.15
CA VAL A 304 6.91 6.25 -25.72
C VAL A 304 6.31 7.51 -25.09
N LEU A 305 4.99 7.57 -24.93
CA LEU A 305 4.33 8.69 -24.25
C LEU A 305 4.77 8.82 -22.79
N ALA A 306 4.91 7.71 -22.06
CA ALA A 306 5.41 7.72 -20.69
C ALA A 306 6.86 8.25 -20.62
N MET A 307 7.71 7.92 -21.59
CA MET A 307 9.06 8.49 -21.72
C MET A 307 9.00 10.00 -21.96
N LEU A 308 8.15 10.45 -22.89
CA LEU A 308 7.94 11.88 -23.17
C LEU A 308 7.41 12.62 -21.92
N GLY A 309 6.49 12.02 -21.16
CA GLY A 309 5.95 12.60 -19.93
C GLY A 309 6.96 12.85 -18.82
N ARG A 310 8.15 12.24 -18.89
CA ARG A 310 9.27 12.52 -17.98
C ARG A 310 10.16 13.67 -18.45
N ARG A 311 9.83 14.27 -19.59
CA ARG A 311 10.56 15.39 -20.17
C ARG A 311 9.72 16.65 -20.02
N ASP A 312 10.37 17.74 -19.64
CA ASP A 312 9.70 19.01 -19.33
C ASP A 312 9.75 20.02 -20.50
N ASP A 313 10.19 19.60 -21.70
CA ASP A 313 10.27 20.47 -22.87
C ASP A 313 8.92 20.63 -23.60
N PRO A 314 8.69 21.74 -24.35
CA PRO A 314 7.38 22.06 -24.93
C PRO A 314 6.82 20.98 -25.85
N ALA A 315 7.65 20.33 -26.66
CA ALA A 315 7.21 19.28 -27.57
C ALA A 315 6.71 18.04 -26.80
N ALA A 316 7.39 17.66 -25.72
CA ALA A 316 6.95 16.57 -24.85
C ALA A 316 5.63 16.90 -24.13
N VAL A 317 5.51 18.11 -23.56
CA VAL A 317 4.28 18.59 -22.91
C VAL A 317 3.11 18.59 -23.89
N GLN A 318 3.32 19.06 -25.12
CA GLN A 318 2.29 19.07 -26.16
C GLN A 318 1.87 17.63 -26.55
N ALA A 319 2.80 16.69 -26.66
CA ALA A 319 2.48 15.29 -26.95
C ALA A 319 1.62 14.65 -25.84
N VAL A 320 1.92 14.92 -24.57
CA VAL A 320 1.09 14.47 -23.43
C VAL A 320 -0.30 15.10 -23.51
N ARG A 321 -0.37 16.41 -23.79
CA ARG A 321 -1.63 17.15 -23.92
C ARG A 321 -2.55 16.56 -24.98
N ASP A 322 -2.01 16.27 -26.17
CA ASP A 322 -2.78 15.69 -27.27
C ASP A 322 -3.26 14.27 -26.95
N ALA A 323 -2.44 13.49 -26.25
CA ALA A 323 -2.77 12.13 -25.86
C ALA A 323 -3.90 12.03 -24.81
N LEU A 324 -4.22 13.12 -24.07
CA LEU A 324 -5.36 13.16 -23.14
C LEU A 324 -6.72 12.91 -23.84
N ALA A 325 -6.78 13.15 -25.16
CA ALA A 325 -7.96 12.93 -25.99
C ALA A 325 -7.79 11.79 -27.01
N ASP A 326 -6.76 10.95 -26.87
CA ASP A 326 -6.50 9.86 -27.80
C ASP A 326 -7.67 8.85 -27.81
N PRO A 327 -8.05 8.30 -28.99
CA PRO A 327 -9.11 7.30 -29.07
C PRO A 327 -8.81 6.04 -28.25
N LEU A 328 -7.54 5.65 -28.08
CA LEU A 328 -7.14 4.47 -27.32
C LEU A 328 -7.08 4.79 -25.80
N VAL A 329 -7.81 4.01 -25.00
CA VAL A 329 -7.89 4.20 -23.54
C VAL A 329 -6.51 4.11 -22.89
N GLU A 330 -5.67 3.18 -23.36
CA GLU A 330 -4.31 2.93 -22.87
C GLU A 330 -3.40 4.15 -23.10
N MET A 331 -3.57 4.86 -24.22
CA MET A 331 -2.86 6.11 -24.48
C MET A 331 -3.30 7.20 -23.51
N ARG A 332 -4.60 7.31 -23.24
CA ARG A 332 -5.11 8.29 -22.29
C ARG A 332 -4.66 8.01 -20.86
N LEU A 333 -4.67 6.74 -20.43
CA LEU A 333 -4.16 6.34 -19.13
C LEU A 333 -2.68 6.71 -18.98
N ALA A 334 -1.86 6.44 -20.00
CA ALA A 334 -0.46 6.85 -20.01
C ALA A 334 -0.31 8.39 -19.99
N ALA A 335 -1.19 9.13 -20.67
CA ALA A 335 -1.22 10.59 -20.65
C ALA A 335 -1.56 11.13 -19.24
N TYR A 336 -2.58 10.57 -18.58
CA TYR A 336 -2.92 10.94 -17.20
C TYR A 336 -1.76 10.66 -16.26
N GLU A 337 -1.11 9.51 -16.40
CA GLU A 337 0.07 9.14 -15.63
C GLU A 337 1.26 10.09 -15.87
N ALA A 338 1.42 10.58 -17.10
CA ALA A 338 2.45 11.54 -17.51
C ALA A 338 2.22 12.99 -17.03
N VAL A 339 1.02 13.36 -16.57
CA VAL A 339 0.78 14.71 -16.01
C VAL A 339 1.53 14.86 -14.68
N THR A 340 2.47 15.80 -14.58
CA THR A 340 3.24 16.04 -13.36
C THR A 340 2.99 17.44 -12.80
N ARG A 341 3.62 17.77 -11.68
CA ARG A 341 3.59 19.14 -11.11
C ARG A 341 4.24 20.19 -12.02
N HIS A 342 5.04 19.78 -13.01
CA HIS A 342 5.63 20.66 -14.00
C HIS A 342 4.73 20.85 -15.23
N SER A 343 3.65 20.08 -15.34
CA SER A 343 2.66 20.28 -16.38
C SER A 343 1.98 21.63 -16.20
N GLY A 344 1.87 22.40 -17.29
CA GLY A 344 1.35 23.76 -17.26
C GLY A 344 -0.15 23.85 -16.98
N ALA A 345 -0.61 25.07 -16.68
CA ALA A 345 -2.02 25.40 -16.46
C ALA A 345 -2.92 25.02 -17.65
N ASP A 346 -2.35 24.97 -18.85
CA ASP A 346 -2.98 24.59 -20.12
C ASP A 346 -3.46 23.14 -20.20
N MET A 347 -3.07 22.28 -19.25
CA MET A 347 -3.59 20.92 -19.09
C MET A 347 -4.96 20.87 -18.43
N THR A 348 -5.36 21.90 -17.68
CA THR A 348 -6.58 21.86 -16.85
C THR A 348 -7.83 21.65 -17.70
N GLY A 349 -7.98 22.43 -18.78
CA GLY A 349 -9.12 22.30 -19.71
C GLY A 349 -9.22 20.90 -20.31
N PRO A 350 -8.17 20.39 -20.97
CA PRO A 350 -8.13 19.02 -21.48
C PRO A 350 -8.43 17.93 -20.43
N LEU A 351 -7.97 18.10 -19.19
CA LEU A 351 -8.26 17.15 -18.10
C LEU A 351 -9.72 17.20 -17.63
N LEU A 352 -10.36 18.38 -17.62
CA LEU A 352 -11.80 18.47 -17.39
C LEU A 352 -12.58 17.79 -18.52
N ASP A 353 -12.19 18.04 -19.77
CA ASP A 353 -12.82 17.38 -20.92
C ASP A 353 -12.61 15.85 -20.88
N ALA A 354 -11.44 15.39 -20.39
CA ALA A 354 -11.15 13.98 -20.15
C ALA A 354 -12.01 13.38 -19.03
N LEU A 355 -12.20 14.09 -17.91
CA LEU A 355 -13.04 13.62 -16.80
C LEU A 355 -14.49 13.42 -17.25
N LYS A 356 -15.02 14.38 -18.02
CA LYS A 356 -16.36 14.30 -18.60
C LYS A 356 -16.52 13.14 -19.59
N ARG A 357 -15.46 12.79 -20.32
CA ARG A 357 -15.45 11.70 -21.30
C ARG A 357 -15.21 10.33 -20.69
N ALA A 358 -14.57 10.24 -19.52
CA ALA A 358 -14.22 8.98 -18.87
C ALA A 358 -15.47 8.14 -18.58
N ASP A 359 -15.46 6.87 -19.01
CA ASP A 359 -16.62 5.97 -18.98
C ASP A 359 -16.47 4.81 -17.98
N SER A 360 -15.32 4.72 -17.32
CA SER A 360 -15.00 3.67 -16.37
C SER A 360 -14.41 4.24 -15.08
N GLU A 361 -14.66 3.57 -13.96
CA GLU A 361 -14.11 3.95 -12.65
C GLU A 361 -12.58 4.08 -12.69
N LYS A 362 -11.90 3.16 -13.40
CA LYS A 362 -10.45 3.20 -13.57
C LYS A 362 -9.99 4.48 -14.27
N GLU A 363 -10.67 4.89 -15.35
CA GLU A 363 -10.33 6.11 -16.07
C GLU A 363 -10.63 7.36 -15.23
N ILE A 364 -11.79 7.41 -14.56
CA ILE A 364 -12.18 8.52 -13.67
C ILE A 364 -11.12 8.72 -12.57
N GLN A 365 -10.70 7.66 -11.90
CA GLN A 365 -9.67 7.74 -10.85
C GLN A 365 -8.30 8.15 -11.40
N ALA A 366 -7.94 7.71 -12.61
CA ALA A 366 -6.69 8.14 -13.26
C ALA A 366 -6.71 9.65 -13.61
N VAL A 367 -7.81 10.15 -14.17
CA VAL A 367 -7.98 11.58 -14.48
C VAL A 367 -8.00 12.42 -13.19
N LYS A 368 -8.70 11.96 -12.15
CA LYS A 368 -8.67 12.57 -10.82
C LYS A 368 -7.24 12.71 -10.30
N ALA A 369 -6.46 11.63 -10.33
CA ALA A 369 -5.06 11.65 -9.89
C ALA A 369 -4.18 12.59 -10.74
N ALA A 370 -4.47 12.75 -12.03
CA ALA A 370 -3.81 13.74 -12.88
C ALA A 370 -4.18 15.17 -12.47
N LEU A 371 -5.48 15.48 -12.32
CA LEU A 371 -5.96 16.80 -11.87
C LEU A 371 -5.33 17.21 -10.53
N LEU A 372 -5.25 16.29 -9.56
CA LEU A 372 -4.66 16.55 -8.24
C LEU A 372 -3.18 16.97 -8.32
N ARG A 373 -2.44 16.53 -9.36
CA ARG A 373 -1.02 16.88 -9.57
C ARG A 373 -0.83 18.26 -10.23
N VAL A 374 -1.87 18.84 -10.84
CA VAL A 374 -1.78 20.13 -11.53
C VAL A 374 -1.59 21.27 -10.50
N PRO A 375 -0.60 22.17 -10.70
CA PRO A 375 -0.43 23.34 -9.85
C PRO A 375 -1.57 24.35 -10.07
N ASP A 376 -1.88 25.12 -9.03
CA ASP A 376 -2.91 26.19 -9.08
C ASP A 376 -4.27 25.73 -9.65
N LEU A 377 -4.62 24.45 -9.43
CA LEU A 377 -5.77 23.80 -10.04
C LEU A 377 -7.07 24.60 -9.82
N GLU A 378 -7.28 25.11 -8.62
CA GLU A 378 -8.49 25.85 -8.23
C GLU A 378 -8.68 27.11 -9.11
N GLN A 379 -7.60 27.87 -9.30
CA GLN A 379 -7.62 29.06 -10.15
C GLN A 379 -7.84 28.68 -11.61
N ASN A 380 -7.16 27.63 -12.07
CA ASN A 380 -7.25 27.18 -13.46
C ASN A 380 -8.62 26.57 -13.79
N VAL A 381 -9.23 25.82 -12.88
CA VAL A 381 -10.59 25.29 -13.01
C VAL A 381 -11.58 26.45 -13.03
N SER A 382 -11.46 27.42 -12.12
CA SER A 382 -12.33 28.61 -12.11
C SER A 382 -12.29 29.35 -13.44
N ALA A 383 -11.09 29.51 -14.03
CA ALA A 383 -10.94 30.11 -15.35
C ALA A 383 -11.55 29.24 -16.46
N ALA A 384 -11.28 27.94 -16.46
CA ALA A 384 -11.73 26.99 -17.48
C ALA A 384 -13.25 26.79 -17.50
N LEU A 385 -13.93 26.97 -16.36
CA LEU A 385 -15.39 26.89 -16.25
C LEU A 385 -16.11 28.09 -16.88
N ASN A 386 -15.45 29.25 -17.01
CA ASN A 386 -16.05 30.40 -17.70
C ASN A 386 -16.41 30.09 -19.16
N ASP A 387 -15.61 29.23 -19.80
CA ASP A 387 -15.82 28.78 -21.19
C ASP A 387 -16.64 27.47 -21.28
N ARG A 388 -17.08 26.92 -20.14
CA ARG A 388 -17.80 25.64 -20.03
C ARG A 388 -19.06 25.78 -19.15
N PRO A 389 -20.06 26.58 -19.54
CA PRO A 389 -21.29 26.72 -18.75
C PRO A 389 -22.03 25.39 -18.66
N GLY A 390 -22.48 25.02 -17.46
CA GLY A 390 -23.19 23.76 -17.22
C GLY A 390 -22.30 22.51 -17.24
N TYR A 391 -20.99 22.67 -17.05
CA TYR A 391 -20.06 21.54 -16.98
C TYR A 391 -20.53 20.49 -15.97
N GLU A 392 -20.95 20.94 -14.78
CA GLU A 392 -21.42 20.12 -13.67
C GLU A 392 -22.73 19.37 -13.96
N THR A 393 -23.59 19.90 -14.84
CA THR A 393 -24.88 19.26 -15.17
C THR A 393 -24.71 18.09 -16.13
N ASP A 394 -23.65 18.12 -16.94
CA ASP A 394 -23.40 17.09 -17.94
C ASP A 394 -22.62 15.89 -17.39
N LEU A 395 -22.13 15.97 -16.14
CA LEU A 395 -21.41 14.88 -15.48
C LEU A 395 -22.36 13.81 -14.96
N ASP A 396 -21.94 12.55 -15.08
CA ASP A 396 -22.62 11.45 -14.43
C ASP A 396 -22.33 11.41 -12.90
N PRO A 397 -23.02 10.57 -12.12
CA PRO A 397 -22.80 10.49 -10.68
C PRO A 397 -21.37 10.11 -10.24
N ALA A 398 -20.65 9.28 -11.00
CA ALA A 398 -19.29 8.88 -10.66
C ALA A 398 -18.30 10.03 -10.91
N GLN A 399 -18.47 10.74 -12.02
CA GLN A 399 -17.68 11.92 -12.37
C GLN A 399 -17.92 13.07 -11.38
N LYS A 400 -19.18 13.32 -10.99
CA LYS A 400 -19.52 14.29 -9.93
C LYS A 400 -18.87 13.94 -8.59
N THR A 401 -18.89 12.67 -8.22
CA THR A 401 -18.23 12.17 -7.00
C THR A 401 -16.74 12.46 -7.04
N ALA A 402 -16.06 12.18 -8.16
CA ALA A 402 -14.64 12.49 -8.32
C ALA A 402 -14.35 14.01 -8.21
N CYS A 403 -15.19 14.88 -8.78
CA CYS A 403 -15.06 16.33 -8.60
C CYS A 403 -15.13 16.75 -7.12
N LEU A 404 -16.08 16.20 -6.36
CA LEU A 404 -16.25 16.48 -4.94
C LEU A 404 -15.07 15.99 -4.11
N GLU A 405 -14.52 14.82 -4.45
CA GLU A 405 -13.31 14.30 -3.82
C GLU A 405 -12.08 15.18 -4.12
N ILE A 406 -11.94 15.69 -5.35
CA ILE A 406 -10.87 16.65 -5.69
C ILE A 406 -10.98 17.91 -4.84
N ILE A 407 -12.19 18.47 -4.70
CA ILE A 407 -12.46 19.65 -3.87
C ILE A 407 -12.07 19.38 -2.41
N ALA A 408 -12.43 18.20 -1.89
CA ALA A 408 -12.12 17.80 -0.51
C ALA A 408 -10.61 17.61 -0.27
N GLU A 409 -9.94 16.86 -1.15
CA GLU A 409 -8.52 16.52 -1.04
C GLU A 409 -7.62 17.75 -1.18
N ARG A 410 -7.99 18.68 -2.07
CA ARG A 410 -7.26 19.94 -2.24
C ARG A 410 -7.64 21.02 -1.24
N ARG A 411 -8.70 20.79 -0.45
CA ARG A 411 -9.30 21.78 0.44
C ARG A 411 -9.61 23.09 -0.30
N ALA A 412 -10.33 22.97 -1.42
CA ALA A 412 -10.70 24.13 -2.23
C ALA A 412 -11.79 24.96 -1.52
N GLU A 413 -11.37 25.89 -0.67
CA GLU A 413 -12.22 26.74 0.18
C GLU A 413 -12.74 28.01 -0.54
N GLN A 414 -12.48 28.17 -1.84
CA GLN A 414 -13.01 29.33 -2.57
C GLN A 414 -14.55 29.25 -2.72
N PRO A 415 -15.27 30.39 -2.67
CA PRO A 415 -16.74 30.41 -2.70
C PRO A 415 -17.36 29.62 -3.86
N LEU A 416 -16.76 29.69 -5.05
CA LEU A 416 -17.21 28.95 -6.23
C LEU A 416 -17.36 27.45 -5.96
N PHE A 417 -16.37 26.82 -5.31
CA PHE A 417 -16.37 25.39 -5.05
C PHE A 417 -17.28 25.02 -3.89
N ILE A 418 -17.30 25.82 -2.84
CA ILE A 418 -18.20 25.59 -1.70
C ILE A 418 -19.67 25.68 -2.15
N ASP A 419 -20.02 26.67 -2.98
CA ASP A 419 -21.39 26.80 -3.50
C ASP A 419 -21.77 25.63 -4.42
N ALA A 420 -20.83 25.12 -5.21
CA ALA A 420 -21.04 23.89 -5.98
C ALA A 420 -21.26 22.66 -5.06
N VAL A 421 -20.45 22.49 -4.00
CA VAL A 421 -20.62 21.41 -3.01
C VAL A 421 -22.00 21.50 -2.35
N ARG A 422 -22.45 22.70 -1.96
CA ARG A 422 -23.78 22.92 -1.38
C ARG A 422 -24.90 22.51 -2.33
N ALA A 423 -24.78 22.83 -3.62
CA ALA A 423 -25.75 22.41 -4.62
C ALA A 423 -25.83 20.87 -4.72
N PHE A 424 -24.68 20.17 -4.67
CA PHE A 424 -24.63 18.71 -4.76
C PHE A 424 -25.20 17.96 -3.54
N LEU A 425 -25.42 18.61 -2.40
CA LEU A 425 -26.19 18.02 -1.29
C LEU A 425 -27.64 17.72 -1.66
N LEU A 426 -28.15 18.32 -2.74
CA LEU A 426 -29.50 18.12 -3.25
C LEU A 426 -29.52 17.26 -4.53
N ASP A 427 -28.41 16.63 -4.92
CA ASP A 427 -28.35 15.77 -6.11
C ASP A 427 -29.27 14.56 -5.96
N ALA A 428 -29.82 14.07 -7.08
CA ALA A 428 -30.70 12.92 -7.11
C ALA A 428 -29.98 11.63 -6.69
N ASP A 429 -28.69 11.47 -7.01
CA ASP A 429 -27.90 10.28 -6.66
C ASP A 429 -27.36 10.39 -5.22
N GLY A 430 -27.69 9.40 -4.39
CA GLY A 430 -27.25 9.36 -3.00
C GLY A 430 -25.73 9.28 -2.81
N ARG A 431 -24.99 8.72 -3.78
CA ARG A 431 -23.51 8.70 -3.74
C ARG A 431 -22.94 10.11 -3.84
N VAL A 432 -23.48 10.91 -4.76
CA VAL A 432 -23.09 12.32 -4.95
C VAL A 432 -23.37 13.12 -3.68
N ARG A 433 -24.56 12.93 -3.07
CA ARG A 433 -24.90 13.60 -1.81
C ARG A 433 -23.93 13.27 -0.67
N ARG A 434 -23.56 12.00 -0.52
CA ARG A 434 -22.58 11.59 0.51
C ARG A 434 -21.19 12.16 0.25
N ALA A 435 -20.74 12.17 -1.00
CA ALA A 435 -19.49 12.80 -1.40
C ALA A 435 -19.52 14.32 -1.13
N ALA A 436 -20.66 14.96 -1.34
CA ALA A 436 -20.86 16.38 -1.05
C ALA A 436 -20.83 16.66 0.45
N CYS A 437 -21.41 15.80 1.30
CA CYS A 437 -21.23 15.89 2.75
C CYS A 437 -19.75 15.80 3.12
N ALA A 438 -19.02 14.80 2.63
CA ALA A 438 -17.60 14.63 2.93
C ALA A 438 -16.77 15.86 2.50
N ALA A 439 -17.02 16.39 1.29
CA ALA A 439 -16.38 17.61 0.81
C ALA A 439 -16.70 18.82 1.68
N LEU A 440 -17.96 19.00 2.11
CA LEU A 440 -18.35 20.12 2.98
C LEU A 440 -17.75 20.00 4.39
N GLY A 441 -17.55 18.78 4.90
CA GLY A 441 -16.78 18.57 6.12
C GLY A 441 -15.33 19.08 6.00
N ALA A 442 -14.71 18.86 4.83
CA ALA A 442 -13.34 19.27 4.55
C ALA A 442 -13.18 20.78 4.24
N THR A 443 -14.17 21.43 3.60
CA THR A 443 -14.03 22.80 3.07
C THR A 443 -15.07 23.81 3.56
N GLY A 444 -16.13 23.37 4.23
CA GLY A 444 -17.26 24.22 4.61
C GLY A 444 -16.91 25.37 5.55
N THR A 445 -17.87 26.25 5.80
CA THR A 445 -17.72 27.38 6.71
C THR A 445 -18.70 27.26 7.87
N PRO A 446 -18.66 28.13 8.90
CA PRO A 446 -19.63 28.09 9.99
C PRO A 446 -21.10 28.14 9.53
N SER A 447 -21.41 28.73 8.36
CA SER A 447 -22.79 28.77 7.84
C SER A 447 -23.31 27.39 7.39
N ASP A 448 -22.42 26.41 7.21
CA ASP A 448 -22.79 25.07 6.75
C ASP A 448 -23.25 24.14 7.87
N PHE A 449 -23.07 24.54 9.14
CA PHE A 449 -23.56 23.77 10.28
C PHE A 449 -25.06 23.53 10.20
N ASP A 450 -25.86 24.56 9.92
CA ASP A 450 -27.32 24.43 9.81
C ASP A 450 -27.73 23.50 8.69
N LEU A 451 -27.04 23.57 7.55
CA LEU A 451 -27.32 22.75 6.38
C LEU A 451 -27.03 21.27 6.67
N LEU A 452 -25.86 20.96 7.23
CA LEU A 452 -25.50 19.58 7.60
C LEU A 452 -26.40 19.02 8.70
N TYR A 453 -26.77 19.83 9.68
CA TYR A 453 -27.71 19.44 10.74
C TYR A 453 -29.10 19.14 10.17
N GLN A 454 -29.58 19.95 9.22
CA GLN A 454 -30.83 19.70 8.53
C GLN A 454 -30.77 18.39 7.72
N ARG A 455 -29.66 18.13 6.99
CA ARG A 455 -29.49 16.86 6.26
C ARG A 455 -29.49 15.66 7.20
N LEU A 456 -28.75 15.72 8.30
CA LEU A 456 -28.75 14.66 9.31
C LEU A 456 -30.19 14.28 9.72
N LEU A 457 -31.05 15.26 9.98
CA LEU A 457 -32.40 14.99 10.45
C LEU A 457 -33.40 14.61 9.36
N GLN A 458 -33.25 15.12 8.13
CA GLN A 458 -34.29 15.01 7.09
C GLN A 458 -34.02 13.93 6.04
N GLU A 459 -32.82 13.32 5.99
CA GLU A 459 -32.52 12.27 5.01
C GLU A 459 -33.40 11.03 5.21
N GLU A 460 -33.87 10.44 4.11
CA GLU A 460 -34.71 9.25 4.13
C GLU A 460 -33.92 7.98 4.46
N ARG A 461 -32.65 7.93 4.07
CA ARG A 461 -31.78 6.76 4.18
C ARG A 461 -30.66 7.01 5.18
N ASP A 462 -30.33 5.97 5.93
CA ASP A 462 -29.32 6.06 6.99
C ASP A 462 -27.91 6.35 6.47
N ALA A 463 -27.53 5.86 5.28
CA ALA A 463 -26.20 6.08 4.73
C ALA A 463 -25.93 7.58 4.46
N GLU A 464 -26.92 8.30 3.94
CA GLU A 464 -26.85 9.74 3.70
C GLU A 464 -26.89 10.55 5.00
N ALA A 465 -27.72 10.13 5.97
CA ALA A 465 -27.74 10.73 7.31
C ALA A 465 -26.40 10.55 8.04
N ASP A 466 -25.80 9.36 7.95
CA ASP A 466 -24.49 9.05 8.54
C ASP A 466 -23.39 9.89 7.87
N ALA A 467 -23.43 10.09 6.55
CA ALA A 467 -22.50 10.98 5.86
C ALA A 467 -22.64 12.44 6.33
N ALA A 468 -23.87 12.93 6.53
CA ALA A 468 -24.12 14.27 7.07
C ALA A 468 -23.62 14.41 8.52
N ARG A 469 -23.79 13.37 9.36
CA ARG A 469 -23.22 13.31 10.71
C ARG A 469 -21.70 13.42 10.68
N ASP A 470 -21.05 12.59 9.88
CA ASP A 470 -19.59 12.52 9.83
C ASP A 470 -19.00 13.83 9.29
N ALA A 471 -19.66 14.43 8.29
CA ALA A 471 -19.33 15.76 7.81
C ALA A 471 -19.49 16.86 8.86
N LEU A 472 -20.59 16.81 9.64
CA LEU A 472 -20.85 17.77 10.70
C LEU A 472 -19.78 17.68 11.81
N ALA A 473 -19.41 16.47 12.22
CA ALA A 473 -18.35 16.25 13.19
C ALA A 473 -16.97 16.69 12.67
N ALA A 474 -16.65 16.37 11.40
CA ALA A 474 -15.41 16.80 10.77
C ALA A 474 -15.30 18.33 10.66
N LEU A 475 -16.40 19.00 10.26
CA LEU A 475 -16.48 20.45 10.19
C LEU A 475 -16.34 21.08 11.58
N ALA A 476 -17.06 20.55 12.58
CA ALA A 476 -17.00 21.04 13.95
C ALA A 476 -15.57 20.94 14.50
N LYS A 477 -14.90 19.81 14.27
CA LYS A 477 -13.51 19.61 14.67
C LYS A 477 -12.54 20.55 13.98
N ARG A 478 -12.68 20.77 12.68
CA ARG A 478 -11.80 21.68 11.94
C ARG A 478 -11.97 23.14 12.37
N LEU A 479 -13.18 23.52 12.78
CA LEU A 479 -13.52 24.88 13.20
C LEU A 479 -13.54 25.05 14.72
N GLU A 480 -13.10 24.06 15.49
CA GLU A 480 -13.07 24.07 16.97
C GLU A 480 -14.43 24.43 17.60
N ALA A 481 -15.51 23.88 17.05
CA ALA A 481 -16.90 24.19 17.40
C ALA A 481 -17.66 23.00 18.02
N GLU A 482 -16.97 21.90 18.37
CA GLU A 482 -17.59 20.65 18.81
C GLU A 482 -18.51 20.83 20.00
N ASP A 483 -18.07 21.56 21.03
CA ASP A 483 -18.87 21.78 22.25
C ASP A 483 -20.12 22.61 21.99
N GLY A 484 -20.05 23.58 21.06
CA GLY A 484 -21.22 24.34 20.62
C GLY A 484 -22.24 23.46 19.89
N ILE A 485 -21.76 22.55 19.03
CA ILE A 485 -22.61 21.57 18.35
C ILE A 485 -23.17 20.55 19.34
N ALA A 486 -22.41 20.12 20.34
CA ALA A 486 -22.88 19.22 21.39
C ALA A 486 -24.02 19.86 22.21
N ALA A 487 -23.87 21.12 22.62
CA ALA A 487 -24.91 21.85 23.35
C ALA A 487 -26.21 21.95 22.53
N ARG A 488 -26.12 22.39 21.27
CA ARG A 488 -27.26 22.44 20.34
C ARG A 488 -27.91 21.06 20.15
N THR A 489 -27.10 20.01 20.07
CA THR A 489 -27.58 18.62 19.94
C THR A 489 -28.38 18.18 21.16
N GLY A 490 -27.93 18.56 22.36
CA GLY A 490 -28.66 18.34 23.61
C GLY A 490 -30.04 19.01 23.63
N GLU A 491 -30.12 20.27 23.19
CA GLU A 491 -31.40 21.00 23.09
C GLU A 491 -32.36 20.32 22.11
N ALA A 492 -31.86 19.86 20.95
CA ALA A 492 -32.68 19.19 19.95
C ALA A 492 -33.18 17.81 20.41
N LEU A 493 -32.37 17.07 21.19
CA LEU A 493 -32.74 15.75 21.71
C LEU A 493 -34.04 15.77 22.53
N ALA A 494 -34.30 16.85 23.27
CA ALA A 494 -35.46 16.98 24.14
C ALA A 494 -36.81 16.91 23.39
N SER A 495 -36.83 17.27 22.10
CA SER A 495 -38.05 17.29 21.28
C SER A 495 -38.01 16.35 20.07
N ALA A 496 -36.95 15.54 19.94
CA ALA A 496 -36.75 14.65 18.81
C ALA A 496 -37.65 13.39 18.85
N ASP A 497 -38.14 12.99 17.67
CA ASP A 497 -38.79 11.69 17.44
C ASP A 497 -37.78 10.53 17.46
N GLY A 498 -38.24 9.28 17.40
CA GLY A 498 -37.36 8.11 17.56
C GLY A 498 -36.18 8.07 16.58
N THR A 499 -36.43 8.35 15.29
CA THR A 499 -35.40 8.36 14.25
C THR A 499 -34.42 9.51 14.44
N SER A 500 -34.91 10.73 14.62
CA SER A 500 -34.07 11.92 14.83
C SER A 500 -33.23 11.77 16.09
N ARG A 501 -33.82 11.23 17.16
CA ARG A 501 -33.15 11.02 18.44
C ARG A 501 -31.98 10.06 18.31
N MET A 502 -32.15 8.95 17.58
CA MET A 502 -31.06 8.02 17.29
C MET A 502 -29.91 8.70 16.51
N ARG A 503 -30.24 9.54 15.53
CA ARG A 503 -29.23 10.26 14.72
C ARG A 503 -28.45 11.28 15.54
N LEU A 504 -29.13 12.01 16.43
CA LEU A 504 -28.51 12.98 17.33
C LEU A 504 -27.60 12.33 18.37
N VAL A 505 -27.99 11.18 18.94
CA VAL A 505 -27.11 10.42 19.85
C VAL A 505 -25.84 9.93 19.12
N LYS A 506 -26.00 9.42 17.89
CA LYS A 506 -24.83 9.05 17.07
C LYS A 506 -23.93 10.26 16.77
N LEU A 507 -24.49 11.45 16.57
CA LEU A 507 -23.73 12.69 16.39
C LEU A 507 -22.90 13.03 17.63
N LEU A 508 -23.48 12.96 18.84
CA LEU A 508 -22.72 13.16 20.08
C LEU A 508 -21.53 12.21 20.18
N ALA A 509 -21.72 10.95 19.76
CA ALA A 509 -20.65 9.97 19.69
C ALA A 509 -19.54 10.35 18.69
N ALA A 510 -19.92 10.90 17.54
CA ALA A 510 -18.97 11.33 16.52
C ALA A 510 -18.18 12.59 16.92
N LEU A 511 -18.77 13.48 17.74
CA LEU A 511 -18.07 14.64 18.30
C LEU A 511 -17.01 14.21 19.33
N GLY A 512 -17.36 13.27 20.22
CA GLY A 512 -16.42 12.66 21.15
C GLY A 512 -15.79 13.60 22.17
N THR A 513 -16.40 14.77 22.45
CA THR A 513 -15.89 15.72 23.46
C THR A 513 -16.52 15.48 24.84
N PRO A 514 -15.87 15.90 25.94
CA PRO A 514 -16.47 15.79 27.28
C PRO A 514 -17.86 16.42 27.39
N ALA A 515 -18.11 17.53 26.68
CA ALA A 515 -19.43 18.15 26.63
C ALA A 515 -20.47 17.21 25.97
N ALA A 516 -20.10 16.55 24.87
CA ALA A 516 -20.97 15.55 24.24
C ALA A 516 -21.22 14.33 25.14
N LEU A 517 -20.28 13.99 26.04
CA LEU A 517 -20.43 12.91 27.00
C LEU A 517 -21.52 13.25 27.98
N GLU A 518 -21.43 14.44 28.54
CA GLU A 518 -22.34 14.93 29.56
C GLU A 518 -23.77 15.02 29.02
N VAL A 519 -23.94 15.44 27.75
CA VAL A 519 -25.24 15.41 27.08
C VAL A 519 -25.75 13.97 26.93
N THR A 520 -24.91 13.04 26.48
CA THR A 520 -25.28 11.62 26.31
C THR A 520 -25.62 10.97 27.65
N ARG A 521 -24.84 11.27 28.70
CA ARG A 521 -25.04 10.83 30.08
C ARG A 521 -26.38 11.33 30.62
N ALA A 522 -26.68 12.62 30.44
CA ALA A 522 -27.94 13.21 30.90
C ALA A 522 -29.15 12.56 30.20
N ALA A 523 -29.06 12.32 28.89
CA ALA A 523 -30.10 11.61 28.15
C ALA A 523 -30.27 10.16 28.62
N ALA A 524 -29.16 9.43 28.84
CA ALA A 524 -29.17 8.07 29.37
C ALA A 524 -29.81 8.01 30.77
N GLU A 525 -29.39 8.89 31.68
CA GLU A 525 -29.96 9.01 33.03
C GLU A 525 -31.47 9.26 32.99
N GLN A 526 -31.94 10.18 32.14
CA GLN A 526 -33.37 10.47 32.03
C GLN A 526 -34.20 9.28 31.53
N VAL A 527 -33.68 8.54 30.55
CA VAL A 527 -34.42 7.44 29.90
C VAL A 527 -34.37 6.18 30.75
N LEU A 528 -33.17 5.77 31.16
CA LEU A 528 -32.91 4.51 31.88
C LEU A 528 -33.66 4.42 33.21
N PHE A 529 -33.89 5.56 33.86
CA PHE A 529 -34.56 5.64 35.17
C PHE A 529 -35.96 6.27 35.09
N SER A 530 -36.58 6.33 33.90
CA SER A 530 -37.98 6.74 33.76
C SER A 530 -38.94 5.62 34.19
N GLU A 531 -40.19 5.97 34.56
CA GLU A 531 -41.19 4.99 34.96
C GLU A 531 -41.51 3.95 33.87
N ALA A 532 -41.37 4.35 32.60
CA ALA A 532 -41.61 3.52 31.42
C ALA A 532 -40.53 3.80 30.36
N PRO A 533 -39.34 3.20 30.48
CA PRO A 533 -38.23 3.45 29.56
C PRO A 533 -38.56 2.93 28.16
N ASP A 534 -38.27 3.74 27.15
CA ASP A 534 -38.19 3.27 25.77
C ASP A 534 -36.96 2.36 25.65
N ALA A 535 -37.19 1.04 25.73
CA ALA A 535 -36.12 0.05 25.74
C ALA A 535 -35.22 0.14 24.50
N GLY A 536 -35.77 0.45 23.32
CA GLY A 536 -34.99 0.58 22.10
C GLY A 536 -34.03 1.77 22.17
N TYR A 537 -34.52 2.91 22.67
CA TYR A 537 -33.68 4.09 22.84
C TYR A 537 -32.67 3.95 23.97
N ALA A 538 -33.06 3.34 25.09
CA ALA A 538 -32.19 3.05 26.23
C ALA A 538 -30.99 2.18 25.82
N VAL A 539 -31.24 1.10 25.08
CA VAL A 539 -30.17 0.23 24.54
C VAL A 539 -29.22 1.03 23.66
N GLN A 540 -29.73 1.91 22.80
CA GLN A 540 -28.86 2.74 21.95
C GLN A 540 -27.97 3.71 22.71
N LEU A 541 -28.47 4.31 23.80
CA LEU A 541 -27.65 5.17 24.66
C LEU A 541 -26.52 4.37 25.32
N LEU A 542 -26.81 3.16 25.81
CA LEU A 542 -25.82 2.27 26.40
C LEU A 542 -24.78 1.81 25.36
N GLU A 543 -25.21 1.45 24.16
CA GLU A 543 -24.31 1.12 23.03
C GLU A 543 -23.42 2.30 22.64
N THR A 544 -23.98 3.51 22.62
CA THR A 544 -23.25 4.72 22.26
C THR A 544 -22.16 5.04 23.28
N LEU A 545 -22.48 5.00 24.57
CA LEU A 545 -21.49 5.13 25.65
C LEU A 545 -20.45 4.00 25.60
N GLY A 546 -20.88 2.78 25.26
CA GLY A 546 -19.99 1.62 25.13
C GLY A 546 -19.01 1.72 23.96
N ARG A 547 -19.25 2.61 22.98
CA ARG A 547 -18.35 2.87 21.84
C ARG A 547 -17.33 3.96 22.10
N TRP A 548 -17.50 4.74 23.15
CA TRP A 548 -16.54 5.79 23.50
C TRP A 548 -15.19 5.21 23.90
N THR A 549 -14.14 5.97 23.63
CA THR A 549 -12.76 5.63 23.98
C THR A 549 -12.34 6.18 25.33
N ASP A 550 -13.09 7.13 25.89
CA ASP A 550 -12.82 7.74 27.19
C ASP A 550 -13.16 6.76 28.34
N PRO A 551 -12.23 6.50 29.28
CA PRO A 551 -12.52 5.75 30.50
C PRO A 551 -13.74 6.25 31.27
N GLU A 552 -14.02 7.57 31.27
CA GLU A 552 -15.17 8.15 31.95
C GLU A 552 -16.50 7.56 31.46
N ALA A 553 -16.63 7.25 30.17
CA ALA A 553 -17.83 6.61 29.63
C ALA A 553 -18.02 5.18 30.17
N GLY A 554 -16.92 4.46 30.43
CA GLY A 554 -16.95 3.16 31.09
C GLY A 554 -17.46 3.26 32.52
N ASP A 555 -16.99 4.25 33.28
CA ASP A 555 -17.43 4.49 34.67
C ASP A 555 -18.93 4.83 34.72
N LEU A 556 -19.45 5.58 33.74
CA LEU A 556 -20.88 5.85 33.61
C LEU A 556 -21.70 4.58 33.39
N LEU A 557 -21.24 3.69 32.50
CA LEU A 557 -21.90 2.41 32.24
C LEU A 557 -21.91 1.52 33.48
N ALA A 558 -20.80 1.46 34.23
CA ALA A 558 -20.74 0.73 35.49
C ALA A 558 -21.72 1.30 36.52
N GLY A 559 -21.79 2.64 36.63
CA GLY A 559 -22.72 3.34 37.49
C GLY A 559 -24.18 3.05 37.15
N PHE A 560 -24.54 3.07 35.85
CA PHE A 560 -25.88 2.70 35.40
C PHE A 560 -26.21 1.25 35.70
N TRP A 561 -25.31 0.32 35.35
CA TRP A 561 -25.47 -1.11 35.65
C TRP A 561 -25.76 -1.35 37.13
N GLN A 562 -25.00 -0.73 38.05
CA GLN A 562 -25.20 -0.94 39.48
C GLN A 562 -26.59 -0.49 39.96
N ARG A 563 -27.11 0.60 39.42
CA ARG A 563 -28.36 1.26 39.83
C ARG A 563 -29.61 0.70 39.15
N LEU A 564 -29.48 0.17 37.94
CA LEU A 564 -30.61 -0.36 37.15
C LEU A 564 -31.26 -1.56 37.86
N GLU A 565 -32.59 -1.53 37.92
CA GLU A 565 -33.42 -2.61 38.45
C GLU A 565 -34.03 -3.49 37.35
N GLU A 566 -34.31 -2.91 36.18
CA GLU A 566 -34.85 -3.64 35.02
C GLU A 566 -33.76 -4.57 34.46
N GLU A 567 -34.06 -5.88 34.45
CA GLU A 567 -33.07 -6.93 34.21
C GLU A 567 -32.42 -6.84 32.84
N THR A 568 -33.18 -6.51 31.79
CA THR A 568 -32.66 -6.48 30.41
C THR A 568 -31.69 -5.32 30.19
N LEU A 569 -32.08 -4.11 30.57
CA LEU A 569 -31.26 -2.89 30.50
C LEU A 569 -30.04 -2.99 31.40
N ARG A 570 -30.19 -3.62 32.57
CA ARG A 570 -29.07 -3.87 33.49
C ARG A 570 -28.02 -4.78 32.82
N LEU A 571 -28.45 -5.87 32.19
CA LEU A 571 -27.56 -6.74 31.43
C LEU A 571 -26.90 -6.03 30.24
N ASP A 572 -27.63 -5.19 29.51
CA ASP A 572 -27.07 -4.44 28.39
C ASP A 572 -26.06 -3.36 28.82
N ALA A 573 -26.28 -2.72 29.97
CA ALA A 573 -25.30 -1.79 30.55
C ALA A 573 -24.01 -2.53 30.93
N LEU A 574 -24.11 -3.72 31.54
CA LEU A 574 -22.96 -4.55 31.88
C LEU A 574 -22.19 -5.01 30.63
N LYS A 575 -22.88 -5.47 29.59
CA LYS A 575 -22.23 -5.88 28.33
C LYS A 575 -21.48 -4.74 27.67
N ASN A 576 -22.06 -3.54 27.65
CA ASN A 576 -21.38 -2.36 27.11
C ASN A 576 -20.21 -1.90 27.99
N TYR A 577 -20.32 -2.01 29.31
CA TYR A 577 -19.18 -1.77 30.21
C TYR A 577 -18.03 -2.75 29.95
N ILE A 578 -18.33 -4.06 29.83
CA ILE A 578 -17.33 -5.08 29.49
C ILE A 578 -16.64 -4.75 28.17
N ALA A 579 -17.41 -4.38 27.14
CA ALA A 579 -16.86 -3.99 25.84
C ALA A 579 -15.98 -2.73 25.92
N SER A 580 -16.36 -1.75 26.75
CA SER A 580 -15.56 -0.56 27.03
C SER A 580 -14.24 -0.93 27.71
N VAL A 581 -14.25 -1.74 28.76
CA VAL A 581 -13.04 -2.22 29.46
C VAL A 581 -12.11 -2.95 28.48
N GLN A 582 -12.63 -3.83 27.64
CA GLN A 582 -11.84 -4.57 26.65
C GLN A 582 -11.17 -3.65 25.62
N ARG A 583 -11.80 -2.51 25.28
CA ARG A 583 -11.23 -1.52 24.36
C ARG A 583 -10.20 -0.62 25.05
N SER A 584 -10.52 -0.14 26.24
CA SER A 584 -9.70 0.82 27.00
C SER A 584 -8.43 0.19 27.58
N TYR A 585 -8.45 -1.12 27.86
CA TYR A 585 -7.29 -1.83 28.40
C TYR A 585 -6.78 -2.87 27.40
N PRO A 586 -5.69 -2.61 26.65
CA PRO A 586 -5.12 -3.60 25.73
C PRO A 586 -4.41 -4.76 26.45
N ASP A 587 -4.11 -4.62 27.75
CA ASP A 587 -3.52 -5.66 28.57
C ASP A 587 -4.60 -6.59 29.16
N ALA A 588 -4.51 -7.88 28.80
CA ALA A 588 -5.43 -8.91 29.26
C ALA A 588 -5.40 -9.11 30.79
N ALA A 589 -4.27 -8.86 31.46
CA ALA A 589 -4.20 -8.94 32.92
C ALA A 589 -5.08 -7.86 33.56
N LYS A 590 -4.94 -6.61 33.10
CA LYS A 590 -5.80 -5.50 33.54
C LYS A 590 -7.27 -5.74 33.24
N GLN A 591 -7.60 -6.27 32.05
CA GLN A 591 -8.99 -6.63 31.74
C GLN A 591 -9.55 -7.65 32.75
N ARG A 592 -8.81 -8.72 33.04
CA ARG A 592 -9.21 -9.72 34.04
C ARG A 592 -9.40 -9.09 35.42
N ASP A 593 -8.44 -8.28 35.86
CA ASP A 593 -8.44 -7.70 37.21
C ASP A 593 -9.58 -6.69 37.41
N VAL A 594 -9.99 -6.00 36.34
CA VAL A 594 -11.16 -5.10 36.36
C VAL A 594 -12.48 -5.88 36.32
N LEU A 595 -12.57 -6.95 35.51
CA LEU A 595 -13.83 -7.65 35.26
C LEU A 595 -14.15 -8.74 36.29
N ALA A 596 -13.16 -9.46 36.81
CA ALA A 596 -13.39 -10.58 37.72
C ALA A 596 -14.17 -10.20 39.00
N PRO A 597 -13.92 -9.05 39.66
CA PRO A 597 -14.68 -8.64 40.84
C PRO A 597 -16.17 -8.40 40.58
N LEU A 598 -16.56 -8.18 39.32
CA LEU A 598 -17.97 -7.88 38.96
C LEU A 598 -18.88 -9.09 39.16
N ALA A 599 -18.34 -10.32 39.14
CA ALA A 599 -19.11 -11.55 39.31
C ALA A 599 -19.88 -11.60 40.64
N GLU A 600 -19.33 -10.98 41.70
CA GLU A 600 -19.97 -10.89 43.02
C GLU A 600 -21.15 -9.89 43.06
N GLN A 601 -21.17 -8.93 42.14
CA GLN A 601 -22.20 -7.90 42.04
C GLN A 601 -23.32 -8.27 41.04
N CYS A 602 -23.16 -9.38 40.32
CA CYS A 602 -24.16 -9.90 39.38
C CYS A 602 -25.41 -10.41 40.13
N ARG A 603 -26.59 -9.93 39.73
CA ARG A 603 -27.90 -10.30 40.26
C ARG A 603 -28.53 -11.49 39.54
N THR A 604 -28.14 -11.73 38.28
CA THR A 604 -28.71 -12.80 37.45
C THR A 604 -27.64 -13.71 36.86
N ASP A 605 -28.04 -14.91 36.47
CA ASP A 605 -27.13 -15.87 35.84
C ASP A 605 -26.60 -15.36 34.50
N ALA A 606 -27.42 -14.63 33.74
CA ALA A 606 -27.02 -14.03 32.47
C ALA A 606 -25.92 -12.97 32.63
N GLU A 607 -25.98 -12.16 33.68
CA GLU A 607 -24.90 -11.20 34.01
C GLU A 607 -23.60 -11.93 34.37
N ARG A 608 -23.71 -12.96 35.23
CA ARG A 608 -22.57 -13.75 35.66
C ARG A 608 -21.92 -14.49 34.50
N GLU A 609 -22.71 -15.01 33.57
CA GLU A 609 -22.22 -15.65 32.34
C GLU A 609 -21.46 -14.65 31.45
N ALA A 610 -21.98 -13.43 31.28
CA ALA A 610 -21.31 -12.39 30.48
C ALA A 610 -19.94 -12.00 31.06
N VAL A 611 -19.85 -11.79 32.38
CA VAL A 611 -18.59 -11.49 33.08
C VAL A 611 -17.62 -12.66 32.97
N ASN A 612 -18.05 -13.87 33.30
CA ASN A 612 -17.20 -15.06 33.27
C ASN A 612 -16.65 -15.34 31.86
N THR A 613 -17.45 -15.13 30.83
CA THR A 613 -17.02 -15.28 29.43
C THR A 613 -15.91 -14.28 29.08
N ALA A 614 -16.06 -13.03 29.51
CA ALA A 614 -15.06 -11.99 29.26
C ALA A 614 -13.75 -12.24 30.04
N VAL A 615 -13.84 -12.66 31.30
CA VAL A 615 -12.70 -13.04 32.14
C VAL A 615 -11.96 -14.25 31.55
N ALA A 616 -12.68 -15.32 31.20
CA ALA A 616 -12.08 -16.51 30.60
C ALA A 616 -11.38 -16.20 29.26
N ARG A 617 -11.91 -15.26 28.47
CA ARG A 617 -11.26 -14.78 27.26
C ARG A 617 -9.93 -14.08 27.56
N ALA A 618 -9.91 -13.20 28.56
CA ALA A 618 -8.68 -12.51 28.98
C ALA A 618 -7.63 -13.50 29.52
N GLU A 619 -8.02 -14.48 30.33
CA GLU A 619 -7.14 -15.54 30.82
C GLU A 619 -6.57 -16.41 29.70
N LYS A 620 -7.38 -16.72 28.68
CA LYS A 620 -6.93 -17.46 27.50
C LYS A 620 -5.86 -16.69 26.73
N GLU A 621 -5.99 -15.37 26.62
CA GLU A 621 -4.97 -14.53 25.97
C GLU A 621 -3.69 -14.41 26.82
N LEU A 622 -3.80 -14.41 28.15
CA LEU A 622 -2.65 -14.48 29.05
C LEU A 622 -1.89 -15.81 28.94
N ASN A 623 -2.60 -16.92 28.74
CA ASN A 623 -1.99 -18.25 28.61
C ASN A 623 -1.38 -18.52 27.21
N LYS A 624 -1.58 -17.62 26.24
CA LYS A 624 -0.98 -17.69 24.90
C LYS A 624 0.31 -16.88 24.77
N LYS A 625 0.53 -15.92 25.68
CA LYS A 625 1.77 -15.15 25.81
C LYS A 625 2.68 -15.85 26.80
#